data_AF-X0M390-F1
#
_entry.id   AF-X0M390-F1
#
_cell.length_a   1.000
_cell.length_b   1.000
_cell.length_c   1.000
_cell.angle_alpha   90.00
_cell.angle_beta   90.00
_cell.angle_gamma   90.00
#
_symmetry.space_group_name_H-M   'P 1'
#
loop_
_entity.id
_entity.type
_entity.pdbx_description
1 polymer ?
#
loop_
_entity_poly.entity_id
_entity_poly.type
_entity_poly.pdbx_seq_one_letter_code
_entity_poly.pdbx_strand_id
1 'polypeptide(L)'
;MPHLTVTNVVEWPYKSGQLSARQIEITDSEPSQLLKMLASGTWTAQEVLLAFIARCIIAHHLTNPLTDPMFDQDFRRAVELDDYHRRTGKTVGPFHGLPISLKDVFNIQGMPTTLGFVARANAHPLHSDELVNRLSAAGAIFYCKTNIPHTLMSGECHNFLFGRTATSYNTTLSAGGSSGGEGSLIALGGSPLGIGSDIAGSIRTPANFNGIYGLCPTNGRFPLHDAEQSNAGYLINGVAGPLSKSIDGLEVYARTLLSLKPWEWDSACERLPWDEQVYQETLLIGLSGKRQLCIGFVANDRITTPHPPIQRGMRETRATLEKAGVQVVDVQLFDGTEGMWEMITRIFSADGGNAFREEIAKSGEPISEKIELANPQDAMNVRQLLDHGKKILKIWQHILSRWQRTSSLTATGRPVDVFVLPSGCRVASPHGTMKYWLYEAISNILDWTCATIPVGHVDLLKDPKPSNGGDFKPLSS
;
A
#
# COMPACT_ATOMS: atom_id res chain seq x y z
N MET A 1 -7.36 -5.17 -27.46
CA MET A 1 -7.06 -6.05 -26.31
C MET A 1 -5.95 -7.01 -26.70
N PRO A 2 -5.02 -7.36 -25.80
CA PRO A 2 -4.03 -8.40 -26.08
C PRO A 2 -4.72 -9.75 -26.30
N HIS A 3 -4.05 -10.64 -27.02
CA HIS A 3 -4.49 -12.03 -27.12
C HIS A 3 -4.49 -12.67 -25.71
N LEU A 4 -5.45 -13.57 -25.42
CA LEU A 4 -5.62 -14.19 -24.09
C LEU A 4 -4.39 -14.95 -23.57
N THR A 5 -3.44 -15.29 -24.45
CA THR A 5 -2.18 -15.94 -24.08
C THR A 5 -1.10 -14.99 -23.58
N VAL A 6 -1.27 -13.67 -23.77
CA VAL A 6 -0.34 -12.66 -23.27
C VAL A 6 -0.68 -12.39 -21.82
N THR A 7 0.17 -12.85 -20.91
CA THR A 7 -0.05 -12.68 -19.46
C THR A 7 0.69 -11.48 -18.89
N ASN A 8 1.87 -11.13 -19.40
CA ASN A 8 2.54 -9.89 -19.04
C ASN A 8 2.02 -8.75 -19.90
N VAL A 9 1.39 -7.77 -19.26
CA VAL A 9 0.70 -6.65 -19.91
C VAL A 9 1.24 -5.28 -19.51
N VAL A 10 2.37 -5.22 -18.79
CA VAL A 10 3.01 -3.96 -18.35
C VAL A 10 3.30 -3.03 -19.53
N GLU A 11 3.75 -3.61 -20.65
CA GLU A 11 4.13 -2.87 -21.86
C GLU A 11 2.94 -2.55 -22.78
N TRP A 12 1.76 -3.06 -22.48
CA TRP A 12 0.59 -2.92 -23.36
C TRP A 12 0.14 -1.47 -23.56
N PRO A 13 0.08 -0.60 -22.53
CA PRO A 13 -0.28 0.81 -22.71
C PRO A 13 0.56 1.51 -23.80
N TYR A 14 1.84 1.19 -23.91
CA TYR A 14 2.75 1.78 -24.89
C TYR A 14 2.62 1.16 -26.29
N LYS A 15 2.42 -0.17 -26.37
CA LYS A 15 2.46 -0.93 -27.63
C LYS A 15 1.10 -1.01 -28.34
N SER A 16 0.01 -0.71 -27.63
CA SER A 16 -1.35 -0.86 -28.15
C SER A 16 -1.74 0.13 -29.25
N GLY A 17 -1.02 1.25 -29.36
CA GLY A 17 -1.39 2.37 -30.26
C GLY A 17 -2.64 3.14 -29.81
N GLN A 18 -3.16 2.88 -28.61
CA GLN A 18 -4.38 3.52 -28.08
C GLN A 18 -4.11 4.84 -27.34
N LEU A 19 -2.84 5.12 -27.02
CA LEU A 19 -2.42 6.37 -26.38
C LEU A 19 -1.58 7.18 -27.35
N SER A 20 -1.82 8.49 -27.38
CA SER A 20 -0.91 9.43 -28.04
C SER A 20 0.41 9.56 -27.27
N ALA A 21 1.47 9.99 -27.95
CA ALA A 21 2.75 10.28 -27.32
C ALA A 21 2.61 11.29 -26.16
N ARG A 22 1.69 12.25 -26.30
CA ARG A 22 1.38 13.25 -25.28
C ARG A 22 0.74 12.64 -24.04
N GLN A 23 -0.22 11.73 -24.21
CA GLN A 23 -0.83 11.04 -23.06
C GLN A 23 0.20 10.17 -22.33
N ILE A 24 1.09 9.52 -23.07
CA ILE A 24 2.21 8.75 -22.48
C ILE A 24 3.13 9.67 -21.68
N GLU A 25 3.57 10.80 -22.26
CA GLU A 25 4.41 11.79 -21.58
C GLU A 25 3.80 12.24 -20.24
N ILE A 26 2.52 12.61 -20.24
CA ILE A 26 1.81 13.04 -19.03
C ILE A 26 1.76 11.92 -18.00
N THR A 27 1.33 10.72 -18.41
CA THR A 27 1.06 9.62 -17.47
C THR A 27 2.32 8.87 -17.01
N ASP A 28 3.47 9.13 -17.62
CA ASP A 28 4.78 8.66 -17.15
C ASP A 28 5.49 9.69 -16.25
N SER A 29 4.97 10.91 -16.16
CA SER A 29 5.55 11.95 -15.32
C SER A 29 5.33 11.64 -13.83
N GLU A 30 6.35 11.93 -13.02
CA GLU A 30 6.24 11.82 -11.57
C GLU A 30 5.26 12.85 -10.99
N PRO A 31 4.62 12.58 -9.84
CA PRO A 31 3.67 13.49 -9.22
C PRO A 31 4.16 14.94 -9.04
N SER A 32 5.41 15.17 -8.62
CA SER A 32 5.94 16.54 -8.47
C SER A 32 6.07 17.27 -9.81
N GLN A 33 6.44 16.55 -10.87
CA GLN A 33 6.52 17.09 -12.22
C GLN A 33 5.12 17.44 -12.76
N LEU A 34 4.13 16.56 -12.55
CA LEU A 34 2.73 16.84 -12.90
C LEU A 34 2.24 18.13 -12.23
N LEU A 35 2.46 18.26 -10.92
CA LEU A 35 2.08 19.44 -10.14
C LEU A 35 2.77 20.71 -10.66
N LYS A 36 4.05 20.63 -11.03
CA LYS A 36 4.79 21.76 -11.62
C LYS A 36 4.19 22.19 -12.97
N MET A 37 3.86 21.24 -13.83
CA MET A 37 3.29 21.52 -15.14
C MET A 37 1.90 22.13 -15.04
N LEU A 38 1.06 21.60 -14.14
CA LEU A 38 -0.26 22.14 -13.80
C LEU A 38 -0.15 23.55 -13.21
N ALA A 39 0.73 23.77 -12.24
CA ALA A 39 0.92 25.07 -11.61
C ALA A 39 1.39 26.15 -12.60
N SER A 40 2.23 25.78 -13.56
CA SER A 40 2.68 26.70 -14.62
C SER A 40 1.62 27.00 -15.68
N GLY A 41 0.55 26.19 -15.75
CA GLY A 41 -0.44 26.24 -16.84
C GLY A 41 0.07 25.67 -18.17
N THR A 42 1.24 25.01 -18.17
CA THR A 42 1.76 24.33 -19.38
C THR A 42 0.87 23.15 -19.76
N TRP A 43 0.35 22.44 -18.75
CA TRP A 43 -0.70 21.42 -18.90
C TRP A 43 -1.94 21.89 -18.16
N THR A 44 -3.11 21.59 -18.73
CA THR A 44 -4.40 21.84 -18.07
C THR A 44 -4.81 20.63 -17.22
N ALA A 45 -5.59 20.85 -16.18
CA ALA A 45 -6.17 19.78 -15.37
C ALA A 45 -7.03 18.84 -16.24
N GLN A 46 -7.76 19.38 -17.22
CA GLN A 46 -8.52 18.56 -18.18
C GLN A 46 -7.63 17.66 -19.02
N GLU A 47 -6.54 18.20 -19.60
CA GLU A 47 -5.59 17.43 -20.41
C GLU A 47 -4.96 16.30 -19.58
N VAL A 48 -4.53 16.62 -18.35
CA VAL A 48 -3.92 15.63 -17.45
C VAL A 48 -4.93 14.55 -17.07
N LEU A 49 -6.13 14.92 -16.63
CA LEU A 49 -7.17 13.97 -16.25
C LEU A 49 -7.55 13.04 -17.42
N LEU A 50 -7.76 13.57 -18.62
CA LEU A 50 -8.10 12.77 -19.80
C LEU A 50 -6.99 11.77 -20.17
N ALA A 51 -5.72 12.13 -19.98
CA ALA A 51 -4.60 11.22 -20.20
C ALA A 51 -4.64 10.04 -19.22
N PHE A 52 -4.89 10.30 -17.93
CA PHE A 52 -5.02 9.25 -16.92
C PHE A 52 -6.29 8.41 -17.11
N ILE A 53 -7.43 9.00 -17.48
CA ILE A 53 -8.66 8.25 -17.81
C ILE A 53 -8.41 7.27 -18.95
N ALA A 54 -7.69 7.68 -20.00
CA ALA A 54 -7.36 6.80 -21.13
C ALA A 54 -6.55 5.57 -20.67
N ARG A 55 -5.52 5.75 -19.83
CA ARG A 55 -4.78 4.63 -19.24
C ARG A 55 -5.62 3.80 -18.26
N CYS A 56 -6.49 4.44 -17.50
CA CYS A 56 -7.39 3.79 -16.55
C CYS A 56 -8.34 2.81 -17.25
N ILE A 57 -8.91 3.19 -18.40
CA ILE A 57 -9.74 2.32 -19.23
C ILE A 57 -8.94 1.12 -19.75
N ILE A 58 -7.71 1.35 -20.25
CA ILE A 58 -6.82 0.28 -20.70
C ILE A 58 -6.53 -0.68 -19.52
N ALA A 59 -6.16 -0.15 -18.36
CA ALA A 59 -5.88 -0.94 -17.17
C ALA A 59 -7.09 -1.75 -16.72
N HIS A 60 -8.28 -1.16 -16.71
CA HIS A 60 -9.53 -1.84 -16.39
C HIS A 60 -9.75 -3.07 -17.26
N HIS A 61 -9.55 -2.94 -18.57
CA HIS A 61 -9.70 -4.07 -19.47
C HIS A 61 -8.62 -5.14 -19.31
N LEU A 62 -7.38 -4.77 -18.94
CA LEU A 62 -6.27 -5.69 -18.80
C LEU A 62 -6.28 -6.48 -17.49
N THR A 63 -6.60 -5.82 -16.38
CA THR A 63 -6.41 -6.36 -15.03
C THR A 63 -7.57 -6.11 -14.08
N ASN A 64 -8.64 -5.43 -14.52
CA ASN A 64 -9.86 -5.14 -13.75
C ASN A 64 -9.64 -4.45 -12.36
N PRO A 65 -8.82 -3.39 -12.25
CA PRO A 65 -8.55 -2.72 -10.98
C PRO A 65 -9.65 -1.78 -10.46
N LEU A 66 -10.74 -1.51 -11.19
CA LEU A 66 -11.70 -0.45 -10.83
C LEU A 66 -12.98 -1.04 -10.24
N THR A 67 -13.60 -0.32 -9.31
CA THR A 67 -14.99 -0.55 -8.89
C THR A 67 -15.92 0.48 -9.52
N ASP A 68 -15.61 1.77 -9.30
CA ASP A 68 -16.48 2.90 -9.64
C ASP A 68 -15.67 3.98 -10.37
N PRO A 69 -15.74 4.07 -11.71
CA PRO A 69 -15.19 5.19 -12.46
C PRO A 69 -16.09 6.43 -12.30
N MET A 70 -15.50 7.60 -12.04
CA MET A 70 -16.21 8.86 -11.73
C MET A 70 -16.04 9.96 -12.81
N PHE A 71 -15.66 9.55 -14.02
CA PHE A 71 -15.11 10.42 -15.08
C PHE A 71 -15.91 11.70 -15.37
N ASP A 72 -17.25 11.67 -15.35
CA ASP A 72 -18.08 12.83 -15.64
C ASP A 72 -18.02 13.92 -14.57
N GLN A 73 -18.09 13.54 -13.29
CA GLN A 73 -18.03 14.48 -12.16
C GLN A 73 -16.65 15.13 -12.08
N ASP A 74 -15.61 14.34 -12.30
CA ASP A 74 -14.22 14.78 -12.20
C ASP A 74 -13.77 15.64 -13.37
N PHE A 75 -14.33 15.43 -14.57
CA PHE A 75 -14.09 16.32 -15.69
C PHE A 75 -14.62 17.73 -15.39
N ARG A 76 -15.77 17.86 -14.72
CA ARG A 76 -16.27 19.19 -14.29
C ARG A 76 -15.30 19.84 -13.30
N ARG A 77 -14.78 19.07 -12.33
CA ARG A 77 -13.79 19.58 -11.38
C ARG A 77 -12.52 20.06 -12.08
N ALA A 78 -12.04 19.31 -13.08
CA ALA A 78 -10.89 19.73 -13.88
C ALA A 78 -11.13 21.07 -14.60
N VAL A 79 -12.30 21.26 -15.21
CA VAL A 79 -12.70 22.53 -15.84
C VAL A 79 -12.70 23.69 -14.84
N GLU A 80 -13.27 23.50 -13.65
CA GLU A 80 -13.28 24.52 -12.59
C GLU A 80 -11.87 24.96 -12.18
N LEU A 81 -10.95 24.00 -12.05
CA LEU A 81 -9.56 24.25 -11.68
C LEU A 81 -8.84 25.03 -12.78
N ASP A 82 -9.02 24.65 -14.05
CA ASP A 82 -8.47 25.36 -15.20
C ASP A 82 -8.99 26.79 -15.30
N ASP A 83 -10.29 27.01 -15.09
CA ASP A 83 -10.91 28.32 -15.12
C ASP A 83 -10.41 29.21 -13.97
N TYR A 84 -10.22 28.65 -12.77
CA TYR A 84 -9.61 29.35 -11.66
C TYR A 84 -8.17 29.77 -11.98
N HIS A 85 -7.35 28.85 -12.50
CA HIS A 85 -5.97 29.13 -12.87
C HIS A 85 -5.89 30.22 -13.94
N ARG A 86 -6.69 30.11 -15.01
CA ARG A 86 -6.75 31.11 -16.10
C ARG A 86 -7.13 32.51 -15.61
N ARG A 87 -8.07 32.59 -14.65
CA ARG A 87 -8.55 33.88 -14.10
C ARG A 87 -7.57 34.51 -13.11
N THR A 88 -6.87 33.70 -12.32
CA THR A 88 -6.11 34.19 -11.16
C THR A 88 -4.60 34.10 -11.32
N GLY A 89 -4.12 33.27 -12.26
CA GLY A 89 -2.72 32.90 -12.39
C GLY A 89 -2.19 32.06 -11.21
N LYS A 90 -3.06 31.50 -10.37
CA LYS A 90 -2.71 30.76 -9.15
C LYS A 90 -3.33 29.37 -9.14
N THR A 91 -2.70 28.45 -8.40
CA THR A 91 -3.31 27.17 -8.04
C THR A 91 -4.29 27.34 -6.88
N VAL A 92 -5.30 26.47 -6.79
CA VAL A 92 -6.23 26.45 -5.63
C VAL A 92 -5.58 25.88 -4.36
N GLY A 93 -4.50 25.12 -4.54
CA GLY A 93 -3.82 24.41 -3.48
C GLY A 93 -2.67 23.54 -4.00
N PRO A 94 -1.99 22.80 -3.10
CA PRO A 94 -0.79 22.03 -3.43
C PRO A 94 -1.05 20.82 -4.33
N PHE A 95 -2.29 20.36 -4.47
CA PHE A 95 -2.68 19.26 -5.35
C PHE A 95 -3.48 19.68 -6.58
N HIS A 96 -3.46 20.97 -6.92
CA HIS A 96 -4.22 21.52 -8.05
C HIS A 96 -4.10 20.68 -9.34
N GLY A 97 -5.20 20.04 -9.71
CA GLY A 97 -5.37 19.28 -10.94
C GLY A 97 -4.81 17.86 -10.92
N LEU A 98 -4.22 17.40 -9.80
CA LEU A 98 -3.60 16.08 -9.72
C LEU A 98 -4.67 14.97 -9.61
N PRO A 99 -4.70 14.00 -10.55
CA PRO A 99 -5.58 12.84 -10.43
C PRO A 99 -5.08 11.88 -9.34
N ILE A 100 -5.97 11.42 -8.47
CA ILE A 100 -5.68 10.47 -7.39
C ILE A 100 -6.72 9.35 -7.40
N SER A 101 -6.28 8.09 -7.29
CA SER A 101 -7.16 6.93 -7.13
C SER A 101 -7.41 6.63 -5.65
N LEU A 102 -8.59 6.07 -5.34
CA LEU A 102 -8.98 5.71 -3.98
C LEU A 102 -9.36 4.25 -3.87
N LYS A 103 -8.82 3.55 -2.88
CA LYS A 103 -9.33 2.22 -2.50
C LYS A 103 -10.81 2.31 -2.12
N ASP A 104 -11.61 1.29 -2.44
CA ASP A 104 -13.04 1.23 -2.11
C ASP A 104 -13.34 0.96 -0.62
N VAL A 105 -12.76 1.81 0.24
CA VAL A 105 -13.01 1.96 1.67
C VAL A 105 -13.24 3.41 2.05
N PHE A 106 -12.76 4.34 1.21
CA PHE A 106 -12.90 5.78 1.45
C PHE A 106 -14.26 6.26 0.96
N ASN A 107 -14.97 7.05 1.77
CA ASN A 107 -16.27 7.56 1.38
C ASN A 107 -16.13 8.78 0.47
N ILE A 108 -16.95 8.79 -0.58
CA ILE A 108 -17.21 9.94 -1.43
C ILE A 108 -18.72 10.09 -1.49
N GLN A 109 -19.24 11.25 -1.08
CA GLN A 109 -20.68 11.49 -1.07
C GLN A 109 -21.29 11.18 -2.45
N GLY A 110 -22.33 10.35 -2.44
CA GLY A 110 -23.05 9.95 -3.66
C GLY A 110 -22.43 8.77 -4.41
N MET A 111 -21.23 8.31 -4.06
CA MET A 111 -20.59 7.14 -4.66
C MET A 111 -20.66 5.93 -3.72
N PRO A 112 -20.88 4.70 -4.22
CA PRO A 112 -20.86 3.53 -3.37
C PRO A 112 -19.55 3.36 -2.59
N THR A 113 -19.63 2.87 -1.36
CA THR A 113 -18.50 2.27 -0.63
C THR A 113 -18.87 0.85 -0.25
N THR A 114 -18.32 -0.13 -0.98
CA THR A 114 -18.84 -1.51 -0.93
C THR A 114 -18.13 -2.41 0.07
N LEU A 115 -16.87 -2.12 0.40
CA LEU A 115 -16.00 -3.04 1.16
C LEU A 115 -15.93 -4.46 0.57
N GLY A 116 -16.26 -4.63 -0.71
CA GLY A 116 -16.31 -5.91 -1.41
C GLY A 116 -17.48 -6.82 -1.02
N PHE A 117 -18.46 -6.35 -0.26
CA PHE A 117 -19.68 -7.11 0.07
C PHE A 117 -20.80 -6.82 -0.94
N VAL A 118 -21.47 -7.86 -1.44
CA VAL A 118 -22.65 -7.68 -2.30
C VAL A 118 -23.76 -6.88 -1.61
N ALA A 119 -23.91 -7.05 -0.28
CA ALA A 119 -24.88 -6.30 0.51
C ALA A 119 -24.70 -4.76 0.47
N ARG A 120 -23.48 -4.29 0.17
CA ARG A 120 -23.13 -2.87 0.13
C ARG A 120 -23.00 -2.32 -1.29
N ALA A 121 -23.44 -3.05 -2.32
CA ALA A 121 -23.35 -2.61 -3.73
C ALA A 121 -23.94 -1.22 -4.00
N ASN A 122 -24.99 -0.84 -3.25
CA ASN A 122 -25.64 0.47 -3.32
C ASN A 122 -25.52 1.24 -1.99
N ALA A 123 -24.45 1.01 -1.21
CA ALA A 123 -24.21 1.73 0.04
C ALA A 123 -23.57 3.09 -0.27
N HIS A 124 -24.40 4.12 -0.47
CA HIS A 124 -23.95 5.49 -0.69
C HIS A 124 -23.81 6.22 0.66
N PRO A 125 -22.59 6.59 1.08
CA PRO A 125 -22.38 7.34 2.29
C PRO A 125 -22.98 8.75 2.13
N LEU A 126 -23.53 9.27 3.22
CA LEU A 126 -24.13 10.62 3.25
C LEU A 126 -23.09 11.74 3.14
N HIS A 127 -21.84 11.44 3.53
CA HIS A 127 -20.74 12.37 3.57
C HIS A 127 -19.49 11.70 3.01
N SER A 128 -18.63 12.48 2.34
CA SER A 128 -17.27 12.05 2.03
C SER A 128 -16.42 12.07 3.29
N ASP A 129 -15.39 11.23 3.33
CA ASP A 129 -14.38 11.28 4.39
C ASP A 129 -13.73 12.67 4.44
N GLU A 130 -13.36 13.14 5.63
CA GLU A 130 -12.73 14.44 5.77
C GLU A 130 -11.38 14.51 5.06
N LEU A 131 -10.63 13.40 5.01
CA LEU A 131 -9.43 13.27 4.19
C LEU A 131 -9.73 13.59 2.71
N VAL A 132 -10.79 13.01 2.14
CA VAL A 132 -11.20 13.24 0.76
C VAL A 132 -11.57 14.71 0.55
N ASN A 133 -12.36 15.30 1.46
CA ASN A 133 -12.75 16.72 1.38
C ASN A 133 -11.52 17.63 1.38
N ARG A 134 -10.57 17.40 2.29
CA ARG A 134 -9.36 18.24 2.44
C ARG A 134 -8.43 18.14 1.24
N LEU A 135 -8.26 16.94 0.68
CA LEU A 135 -7.44 16.75 -0.51
C LEU A 135 -8.10 17.34 -1.77
N SER A 136 -9.43 17.21 -1.91
CA SER A 136 -10.18 17.85 -3.00
C SER A 136 -10.16 19.38 -2.92
N ALA A 137 -10.25 19.93 -1.71
CA ALA A 137 -10.08 21.36 -1.45
C ALA A 137 -8.65 21.85 -1.76
N ALA A 138 -7.64 21.00 -1.52
CA ALA A 138 -6.26 21.24 -1.94
C ALA A 138 -6.05 21.11 -3.47
N GLY A 139 -7.09 20.72 -4.21
CA GLY A 139 -7.13 20.70 -5.67
C GLY A 139 -6.98 19.33 -6.31
N ALA A 140 -6.91 18.25 -5.53
CA ALA A 140 -6.89 16.89 -6.06
C ALA A 140 -8.20 16.54 -6.79
N ILE A 141 -8.11 15.62 -7.75
CA ILE A 141 -9.25 15.09 -8.51
C ILE A 141 -9.35 13.59 -8.27
N PHE A 142 -10.44 13.12 -7.66
CA PHE A 142 -10.66 11.71 -7.37
C PHE A 142 -11.54 11.07 -8.44
N TYR A 143 -10.95 10.35 -9.39
CA TYR A 143 -11.62 9.95 -10.63
C TYR A 143 -11.97 8.47 -10.76
N CYS A 144 -11.53 7.65 -9.81
CA CYS A 144 -11.97 6.28 -9.69
C CYS A 144 -11.82 5.75 -8.26
N LYS A 145 -12.66 4.77 -7.94
CA LYS A 145 -12.42 3.84 -6.86
C LYS A 145 -11.84 2.53 -7.38
N THR A 146 -10.99 1.90 -6.57
CA THR A 146 -10.27 0.70 -6.95
C THR A 146 -10.66 -0.53 -6.15
N ASN A 147 -10.56 -1.67 -6.85
CA ASN A 147 -11.05 -2.96 -6.43
C ASN A 147 -10.29 -3.52 -5.22
N ILE A 148 -11.00 -4.32 -4.43
CA ILE A 148 -10.61 -4.83 -3.12
C ILE A 148 -11.06 -6.28 -2.97
N PRO A 149 -10.49 -7.08 -2.05
CA PRO A 149 -11.04 -8.39 -1.74
C PRO A 149 -12.39 -8.30 -1.02
N HIS A 150 -13.14 -9.39 -1.13
CA HIS A 150 -14.29 -9.66 -0.28
C HIS A 150 -13.88 -9.51 1.19
N THR A 151 -14.68 -8.75 1.96
CA THR A 151 -14.50 -8.42 3.39
C THR A 151 -13.24 -7.62 3.78
N LEU A 152 -12.38 -7.24 2.83
CA LEU A 152 -11.03 -6.71 3.04
C LEU A 152 -10.02 -7.70 3.67
N MET A 153 -10.47 -8.83 4.23
CA MET A 153 -9.62 -9.75 4.99
C MET A 153 -9.02 -10.85 4.11
N SER A 154 -8.36 -10.43 3.03
CA SER A 154 -7.60 -11.33 2.15
C SER A 154 -6.39 -10.62 1.57
N GLY A 155 -5.29 -11.37 1.40
CA GLY A 155 -4.09 -10.91 0.69
C GLY A 155 -4.22 -10.95 -0.84
N GLU A 156 -5.41 -11.27 -1.37
CA GLU A 156 -5.74 -11.20 -2.79
C GLU A 156 -6.76 -10.10 -3.08
N CYS A 157 -7.08 -9.87 -4.35
CA CYS A 157 -8.06 -8.86 -4.77
C CYS A 157 -9.15 -9.53 -5.61
N HIS A 158 -10.17 -10.02 -4.92
CA HIS A 158 -11.32 -10.68 -5.53
C HIS A 158 -12.55 -10.57 -4.63
N ASN A 159 -13.68 -10.16 -5.21
CA ASN A 159 -15.00 -10.18 -4.59
C ASN A 159 -16.08 -10.58 -5.60
N PHE A 160 -17.30 -10.82 -5.12
CA PHE A 160 -18.41 -11.26 -5.96
C PHE A 160 -19.09 -10.13 -6.74
N LEU A 161 -18.81 -8.86 -6.43
CA LEU A 161 -19.37 -7.71 -7.14
C LEU A 161 -18.58 -7.37 -8.41
N PHE A 162 -17.28 -7.17 -8.27
CA PHE A 162 -16.40 -6.67 -9.32
C PHE A 162 -15.50 -7.75 -9.89
N GLY A 163 -15.49 -8.95 -9.30
CA GLY A 163 -14.62 -10.04 -9.72
C GLY A 163 -13.17 -9.81 -9.30
N ARG A 164 -12.23 -10.26 -10.14
CA ARG A 164 -10.82 -10.40 -9.79
C ARG A 164 -9.96 -9.28 -10.36
N THR A 165 -9.00 -8.82 -9.57
CA THR A 165 -7.88 -8.01 -10.05
C THR A 165 -6.60 -8.84 -10.13
N ALA A 166 -5.84 -8.69 -11.23
CA ALA A 166 -4.56 -9.36 -11.43
C ALA A 166 -3.38 -8.36 -11.47
N THR A 167 -2.17 -8.85 -11.22
CA THR A 167 -0.96 -8.02 -11.41
C THR A 167 -0.67 -7.86 -12.90
N SER A 168 -0.18 -6.68 -13.29
CA SER A 168 0.16 -6.37 -14.67
C SER A 168 1.36 -7.16 -15.21
N TYR A 169 2.23 -7.68 -14.34
CA TYR A 169 3.37 -8.51 -14.73
C TYR A 169 2.96 -9.91 -15.19
N ASN A 170 1.83 -10.43 -14.70
CA ASN A 170 1.27 -11.70 -15.10
C ASN A 170 -0.20 -11.78 -14.67
N THR A 171 -1.12 -11.70 -15.63
CA THR A 171 -2.58 -11.72 -15.38
C THR A 171 -3.12 -13.01 -14.77
N THR A 172 -2.29 -14.05 -14.65
CA THR A 172 -2.63 -15.31 -13.94
C THR A 172 -2.24 -15.29 -12.45
N LEU A 173 -1.61 -14.21 -11.98
CA LEU A 173 -1.15 -14.02 -10.61
C LEU A 173 -1.91 -12.89 -9.90
N SER A 174 -1.97 -12.98 -8.57
CA SER A 174 -2.63 -11.99 -7.71
C SER A 174 -1.98 -10.61 -7.82
N ALA A 175 -2.82 -9.56 -7.79
CA ALA A 175 -2.39 -8.18 -7.57
C ALA A 175 -1.98 -7.88 -6.12
N GLY A 176 -2.12 -8.84 -5.21
CA GLY A 176 -2.01 -8.60 -3.78
C GLY A 176 -3.29 -7.96 -3.22
N GLY A 177 -3.35 -7.78 -1.91
CA GLY A 177 -4.53 -7.27 -1.25
C GLY A 177 -4.23 -6.69 0.13
N SER A 178 -5.12 -5.89 0.71
CA SER A 178 -6.45 -5.58 0.16
C SER A 178 -6.49 -4.42 -0.85
N SER A 179 -5.43 -3.60 -0.98
CA SER A 179 -5.39 -2.48 -1.96
C SER A 179 -4.91 -2.94 -3.35
N GLY A 180 -5.39 -4.10 -3.82
CA GLY A 180 -4.90 -4.72 -5.07
C GLY A 180 -5.28 -3.94 -6.32
N GLY A 181 -6.45 -3.29 -6.33
CA GLY A 181 -6.87 -2.37 -7.38
C GLY A 181 -5.90 -1.20 -7.54
N GLU A 182 -5.55 -0.51 -6.44
CA GLU A 182 -4.53 0.54 -6.43
C GLU A 182 -3.21 0.03 -7.03
N GLY A 183 -2.70 -1.10 -6.53
CA GLY A 183 -1.44 -1.67 -6.99
C GLY A 183 -1.40 -1.92 -8.49
N SER A 184 -2.45 -2.55 -9.03
CA SER A 184 -2.55 -2.90 -10.45
C SER A 184 -2.78 -1.68 -11.34
N LEU A 185 -3.64 -0.74 -10.93
CA LEU A 185 -3.91 0.49 -11.67
C LEU A 185 -2.65 1.36 -11.80
N ILE A 186 -1.95 1.59 -10.68
CA ILE A 186 -0.75 2.43 -10.64
C ILE A 186 0.38 1.78 -11.43
N ALA A 187 0.57 0.46 -11.36
CA ALA A 187 1.61 -0.22 -12.14
C ALA A 187 1.43 -0.06 -13.66
N LEU A 188 0.19 0.03 -14.15
CA LEU A 188 -0.13 0.32 -15.55
C LEU A 188 -0.14 1.83 -15.89
N GLY A 189 0.26 2.69 -14.96
CA GLY A 189 0.27 4.14 -15.12
C GLY A 189 -1.13 4.75 -15.22
N GLY A 190 -2.15 4.02 -14.78
CA GLY A 190 -3.54 4.48 -14.79
C GLY A 190 -3.84 5.51 -13.69
N SER A 191 -2.94 5.67 -12.72
CA SER A 191 -2.94 6.68 -11.65
C SER A 191 -1.50 7.03 -11.25
N PRO A 192 -1.15 8.31 -11.00
CA PRO A 192 0.18 8.70 -10.55
C PRO A 192 0.35 8.51 -9.03
N LEU A 193 -0.75 8.53 -8.28
CA LEU A 193 -0.80 8.46 -6.83
C LEU A 193 -2.15 7.88 -6.40
N GLY A 194 -2.09 6.91 -5.49
CA GLY A 194 -3.27 6.27 -4.94
C GLY A 194 -3.27 6.24 -3.43
N ILE A 195 -4.44 6.18 -2.81
CA ILE A 195 -4.57 6.04 -1.35
C ILE A 195 -5.15 4.66 -1.04
N GLY A 196 -4.37 3.86 -0.32
CA GLY A 196 -4.76 2.57 0.21
C GLY A 196 -4.95 2.61 1.72
N SER A 197 -5.28 1.45 2.29
CA SER A 197 -5.28 1.22 3.73
C SER A 197 -4.52 -0.05 4.10
N ASP A 198 -3.93 -0.07 5.29
CA ASP A 198 -3.02 -1.11 5.77
C ASP A 198 -3.21 -1.41 7.25
N ILE A 199 -3.71 -2.61 7.58
CA ILE A 199 -3.77 -3.15 8.94
C ILE A 199 -2.86 -4.37 9.13
N ALA A 200 -2.43 -4.99 8.03
CA ALA A 200 -1.69 -6.25 8.00
C ALA A 200 -0.89 -6.45 6.70
N GLY A 201 -0.49 -5.37 6.04
CA GLY A 201 0.21 -5.42 4.74
C GLY A 201 -0.59 -4.96 3.54
N SER A 202 -1.77 -4.35 3.73
CA SER A 202 -2.69 -4.09 2.61
C SER A 202 -2.27 -2.95 1.68
N ILE A 203 -1.27 -2.14 2.01
CA ILE A 203 -0.56 -1.23 1.08
C ILE A 203 0.68 -1.92 0.53
N ARG A 204 1.42 -2.62 1.39
CA ARG A 204 2.75 -3.17 1.08
C ARG A 204 2.70 -4.43 0.21
N THR A 205 1.70 -5.30 0.38
CA THR A 205 1.51 -6.51 -0.45
C THR A 205 1.19 -6.12 -1.90
N PRO A 206 0.21 -5.23 -2.18
CA PRO A 206 0.00 -4.74 -3.54
C PRO A 206 1.23 -4.01 -4.12
N ALA A 207 1.94 -3.22 -3.31
CA ALA A 207 3.17 -2.56 -3.76
C ALA A 207 4.22 -3.59 -4.23
N ASN A 208 4.45 -4.64 -3.43
CA ASN A 208 5.36 -5.74 -3.75
C ASN A 208 4.92 -6.52 -5.01
N PHE A 209 3.64 -6.90 -5.12
CA PHE A 209 3.16 -7.76 -6.21
C PHE A 209 3.04 -7.03 -7.55
N ASN A 210 2.97 -5.70 -7.53
CA ASN A 210 2.88 -4.87 -8.73
C ASN A 210 4.14 -4.03 -8.96
N GLY A 211 5.22 -4.26 -8.21
CA GLY A 211 6.51 -3.59 -8.42
C GLY A 211 6.43 -2.05 -8.33
N ILE A 212 5.66 -1.54 -7.37
CA ILE A 212 5.50 -0.10 -7.11
C ILE A 212 5.91 0.23 -5.67
N TYR A 213 5.89 1.53 -5.33
CA TYR A 213 6.21 2.03 -4.01
C TYR A 213 4.95 2.15 -3.17
N GLY A 214 5.07 1.89 -1.86
CA GLY A 214 3.97 2.08 -0.91
C GLY A 214 4.49 2.49 0.46
N LEU A 215 3.77 3.36 1.15
CA LEU A 215 4.12 3.83 2.49
C LEU A 215 2.99 3.50 3.49
N CYS A 216 3.29 2.63 4.44
CA CYS A 216 2.47 2.38 5.62
C CYS A 216 3.03 3.25 6.76
N PRO A 217 2.36 4.33 7.17
CA PRO A 217 2.85 5.17 8.26
C PRO A 217 2.61 4.51 9.64
N THR A 218 3.22 5.07 10.67
CA THR A 218 2.81 4.86 12.07
C THR A 218 1.39 5.41 12.29
N ASN A 219 0.66 4.82 13.23
CA ASN A 219 -0.67 5.28 13.63
C ASN A 219 -0.66 6.75 14.05
N GLY A 220 -1.75 7.44 13.71
CA GLY A 220 -1.91 8.87 13.96
C GLY A 220 -1.05 9.80 13.10
N ARG A 221 -0.25 9.28 12.16
CA ARG A 221 0.48 10.14 11.21
C ARG A 221 -0.41 10.65 10.08
N PHE A 222 -1.24 9.76 9.51
CA PHE A 222 -2.21 10.07 8.46
C PHE A 222 -3.62 9.67 8.91
N PRO A 223 -4.66 10.41 8.50
CA PRO A 223 -6.04 10.18 8.92
C PRO A 223 -6.62 8.95 8.22
N LEU A 224 -7.44 8.20 8.95
CA LEU A 224 -8.24 7.07 8.45
C LEU A 224 -9.64 7.04 9.09
N HIS A 225 -9.94 7.90 10.07
CA HIS A 225 -11.07 7.71 10.99
C HIS A 225 -12.42 7.49 10.30
N ASP A 226 -12.72 8.27 9.26
CA ASP A 226 -14.01 8.22 8.55
C ASP A 226 -14.12 7.04 7.57
N ALA A 227 -12.99 6.44 7.20
CA ALA A 227 -12.97 5.36 6.22
C ALA A 227 -13.67 4.12 6.78
N GLU A 228 -14.42 3.46 5.91
CA GLU A 228 -15.22 2.31 6.27
C GLU A 228 -14.34 1.10 6.62
N GLN A 229 -14.70 0.40 7.70
CA GLN A 229 -14.00 -0.79 8.17
C GLN A 229 -14.97 -1.97 8.20
N SER A 230 -14.46 -3.16 7.86
CA SER A 230 -15.28 -4.38 7.86
C SER A 230 -15.53 -4.91 9.28
N ASN A 231 -14.78 -4.46 10.27
CA ASN A 231 -14.99 -4.74 11.68
C ASN A 231 -14.53 -3.54 12.53
N ALA A 232 -15.18 -3.31 13.68
CA ALA A 232 -14.84 -2.23 14.57
C ALA A 232 -13.83 -2.65 15.65
N GLY A 233 -12.84 -1.80 15.92
CA GLY A 233 -12.09 -1.83 17.19
C GLY A 233 -11.09 -2.98 17.37
N TYR A 234 -10.16 -3.15 16.42
CA TYR A 234 -9.02 -4.04 16.60
C TYR A 234 -7.99 -3.47 17.59
N LEU A 235 -7.22 -4.34 18.26
CA LEU A 235 -6.07 -3.93 19.07
C LEU A 235 -4.92 -3.36 18.24
N ILE A 236 -4.89 -3.68 16.95
CA ILE A 236 -3.94 -3.16 15.98
C ILE A 236 -4.74 -2.31 15.01
N ASN A 237 -4.39 -1.03 14.95
CA ASN A 237 -5.11 -0.06 14.15
C ASN A 237 -4.63 -0.12 12.69
N GLY A 238 -5.57 0.04 11.77
CA GLY A 238 -5.26 0.26 10.37
C GLY A 238 -4.80 1.70 10.13
N VAL A 239 -4.03 1.90 9.07
CA VAL A 239 -3.58 3.23 8.62
C VAL A 239 -3.94 3.47 7.15
N ALA A 240 -4.15 4.73 6.77
CA ALA A 240 -4.17 5.13 5.36
C ALA A 240 -2.74 5.43 4.88
N GLY A 241 -2.47 5.24 3.60
CA GLY A 241 -1.15 5.59 3.06
C GLY A 241 -1.06 5.55 1.54
N PRO A 242 -0.05 6.22 0.97
CA PRO A 242 0.08 6.38 -0.47
C PRO A 242 0.71 5.14 -1.14
N LEU A 243 0.29 4.90 -2.38
CA LEU A 243 0.98 4.07 -3.37
C LEU A 243 1.34 4.92 -4.59
N SER A 244 2.51 4.70 -5.19
CA SER A 244 2.94 5.41 -6.40
C SER A 244 4.00 4.62 -7.17
N LYS A 245 4.22 4.94 -8.45
CA LYS A 245 5.31 4.36 -9.26
C LYS A 245 6.70 4.88 -8.88
N SER A 246 6.77 5.91 -8.02
CA SER A 246 8.04 6.51 -7.59
C SER A 246 8.02 6.87 -6.11
N ILE A 247 9.22 7.04 -5.54
CA ILE A 247 9.40 7.59 -4.19
C ILE A 247 8.91 9.05 -4.10
N ASP A 248 9.00 9.79 -5.22
CA ASP A 248 8.49 11.15 -5.36
C ASP A 248 7.00 11.25 -5.01
N GLY A 249 6.18 10.29 -5.48
CA GLY A 249 4.76 10.28 -5.13
C GLY A 249 4.48 10.06 -3.64
N LEU A 250 5.28 9.23 -2.97
CA LEU A 250 5.16 9.03 -1.52
C LEU A 250 5.52 10.30 -0.76
N GLU A 251 6.59 10.99 -1.18
CA GLU A 251 7.01 12.26 -0.60
C GLU A 251 5.95 13.35 -0.81
N VAL A 252 5.51 13.54 -2.06
CA VAL A 252 4.49 14.53 -2.45
C VAL A 252 3.22 14.34 -1.62
N TYR A 253 2.77 13.10 -1.42
CA TYR A 253 1.64 12.80 -0.54
C TYR A 253 1.89 13.19 0.91
N ALA A 254 2.96 12.65 1.52
CA ALA A 254 3.25 12.84 2.93
C ALA A 254 3.45 14.32 3.28
N ARG A 255 4.25 15.03 2.48
CA ARG A 255 4.54 16.45 2.62
C ARG A 255 3.27 17.29 2.49
N THR A 256 2.48 17.04 1.47
CA THR A 256 1.26 17.82 1.21
C THR A 256 0.22 17.59 2.28
N LEU A 257 -0.09 16.33 2.59
CA LEU A 257 -1.10 16.00 3.60
C LEU A 257 -0.76 16.63 4.96
N LEU A 258 0.49 16.53 5.41
CA LEU A 258 0.90 17.12 6.68
C LEU A 258 0.90 18.66 6.68
N SER A 259 1.07 19.29 5.51
CA SER A 259 0.89 20.75 5.37
C SER A 259 -0.55 21.20 5.56
N LEU A 260 -1.53 20.30 5.33
CA LEU A 260 -2.95 20.51 5.60
C LEU A 260 -3.33 20.31 7.07
N LYS A 261 -2.35 20.01 7.94
CA LYS A 261 -2.48 19.91 9.39
C LYS A 261 -3.60 18.94 9.83
N PRO A 262 -3.48 17.64 9.52
CA PRO A 262 -4.52 16.66 9.79
C PRO A 262 -4.98 16.60 11.25
N TRP A 263 -4.09 16.90 12.20
CA TRP A 263 -4.40 17.02 13.64
C TRP A 263 -5.40 18.14 13.99
N GLU A 264 -5.77 19.04 13.07
CA GLU A 264 -6.80 20.06 13.29
C GLU A 264 -8.21 19.58 12.92
N TRP A 265 -8.35 18.43 12.24
CA TRP A 265 -9.64 17.94 11.72
C TRP A 265 -9.85 16.42 11.82
N ASP A 266 -8.82 15.63 12.17
CA ASP A 266 -8.96 14.23 12.56
C ASP A 266 -8.36 14.06 13.97
N SER A 267 -9.19 13.63 14.92
CA SER A 267 -8.79 13.47 16.33
C SER A 267 -7.82 12.31 16.57
N ALA A 268 -7.71 11.38 15.62
CA ALA A 268 -6.73 10.30 15.67
C ALA A 268 -5.33 10.76 15.22
N CYS A 269 -5.21 11.95 14.61
CA CYS A 269 -3.94 12.45 14.11
C CYS A 269 -3.12 13.19 15.16
N GLU A 270 -1.86 12.78 15.31
CA GLU A 270 -0.88 13.42 16.17
C GLU A 270 -0.38 14.74 15.55
N ARG A 271 -0.11 15.72 16.41
CA ARG A 271 0.40 17.04 15.98
C ARG A 271 1.88 16.97 15.60
N LEU A 272 2.15 16.38 14.45
CA LEU A 272 3.49 16.16 13.92
C LEU A 272 3.57 16.72 12.49
N PRO A 273 4.01 17.98 12.30
CA PRO A 273 4.19 18.53 10.95
C PRO A 273 5.27 17.78 10.17
N TRP A 274 5.32 18.04 8.86
CA TRP A 274 6.49 17.68 8.06
C TRP A 274 7.70 18.51 8.52
N ASP A 275 8.79 17.83 8.87
CA ASP A 275 10.02 18.46 9.28
C ASP A 275 10.98 18.55 8.08
N GLU A 276 11.03 19.73 7.47
CA GLU A 276 11.86 19.94 6.29
C GLU A 276 13.35 19.89 6.60
N GLN A 277 13.75 20.35 7.78
CA GLN A 277 15.14 20.33 8.19
C GLN A 277 15.61 18.88 8.34
N VAL A 278 14.87 18.05 9.07
CA VAL A 278 15.21 16.63 9.25
C VAL A 278 15.22 15.89 7.91
N TYR A 279 14.27 16.17 7.01
CA TYR A 279 14.24 15.57 5.69
C TYR A 279 15.50 15.91 4.88
N GLN A 280 15.82 17.20 4.76
CA GLN A 280 16.98 17.65 3.99
C GLN A 280 18.30 17.19 4.59
N GLU A 281 18.43 17.20 5.92
CA GLU A 281 19.60 16.66 6.61
C GLU A 281 19.76 15.16 6.30
N THR A 282 18.68 14.38 6.37
CA THR A 282 18.69 12.93 6.07
C THR A 282 19.05 12.66 4.61
N LEU A 283 18.47 13.43 3.69
CA LEU A 283 18.77 13.34 2.26
C LEU A 283 20.24 13.66 1.98
N LEU A 284 20.74 14.75 2.55
CA LEU A 284 22.15 15.15 2.41
C LEU A 284 23.09 14.11 3.01
N ILE A 285 22.75 13.49 4.13
CA ILE A 285 23.53 12.39 4.71
C ILE A 285 23.63 11.23 3.70
N GLY A 286 22.51 10.81 3.11
CA GLY A 286 22.48 9.74 2.11
C GLY A 286 23.26 10.07 0.83
N LEU A 287 23.15 11.30 0.32
CA LEU A 287 23.81 11.72 -0.92
C LEU A 287 25.30 12.02 -0.75
N SER A 288 25.70 12.62 0.37
CA SER A 288 27.07 13.09 0.57
C SER A 288 27.97 12.08 1.29
N GLY A 289 27.38 11.08 1.97
CA GLY A 289 28.12 10.15 2.83
C GLY A 289 28.77 10.80 4.06
N LYS A 290 28.48 12.08 4.36
CA LYS A 290 29.13 12.84 5.46
C LYS A 290 28.89 12.24 6.84
N ARG A 291 27.78 11.53 7.03
CA ARG A 291 27.51 10.72 8.22
C ARG A 291 27.42 9.27 7.80
N GLN A 292 28.14 8.41 8.51
CA GLN A 292 28.07 6.97 8.33
C GLN A 292 26.66 6.48 8.67
N LEU A 293 25.91 6.04 7.66
CA LEU A 293 24.65 5.33 7.84
C LEU A 293 24.92 3.87 8.26
N CYS A 294 24.13 3.39 9.21
CA CYS A 294 24.15 2.01 9.68
C CYS A 294 22.78 1.36 9.47
N ILE A 295 22.69 0.32 8.65
CA ILE A 295 21.44 -0.35 8.32
C ILE A 295 21.45 -1.77 8.89
N GLY A 296 20.39 -2.12 9.63
CA GLY A 296 20.17 -3.48 10.10
C GLY A 296 19.47 -4.31 9.03
N PHE A 297 20.08 -5.39 8.57
CA PHE A 297 19.48 -6.34 7.65
C PHE A 297 18.86 -7.50 8.41
N VAL A 298 17.57 -7.76 8.14
CA VAL A 298 16.82 -8.86 8.73
C VAL A 298 16.44 -9.84 7.63
N ALA A 299 17.02 -11.04 7.67
CA ALA A 299 16.90 -11.99 6.57
C ALA A 299 15.52 -12.67 6.49
N ASN A 300 14.88 -12.88 7.63
CA ASN A 300 13.59 -13.53 7.75
C ASN A 300 12.90 -13.20 9.10
N ASP A 301 11.64 -13.59 9.21
CA ASP A 301 10.78 -13.46 10.40
C ASP A 301 10.89 -14.64 11.38
N ARG A 302 11.86 -15.56 11.17
CA ARG A 302 12.07 -16.81 11.91
C ARG A 302 10.99 -17.89 11.71
N ILE A 303 9.99 -17.66 10.84
CA ILE A 303 8.91 -18.61 10.58
C ILE A 303 8.95 -19.11 9.13
N THR A 304 9.00 -18.21 8.15
CA THR A 304 8.98 -18.59 6.73
C THR A 304 10.21 -18.07 5.99
N THR A 305 10.87 -18.93 5.21
CA THR A 305 11.97 -18.53 4.33
C THR A 305 11.42 -17.80 3.08
N PRO A 306 11.92 -16.58 2.75
CA PRO A 306 11.48 -15.88 1.54
C PRO A 306 11.83 -16.63 0.24
N HIS A 307 11.06 -16.43 -0.82
CA HIS A 307 11.33 -17.01 -2.14
C HIS A 307 12.72 -16.60 -2.68
N PRO A 308 13.37 -17.42 -3.53
CA PRO A 308 14.70 -17.12 -4.08
C PRO A 308 14.87 -15.73 -4.72
N PRO A 309 13.92 -15.20 -5.53
CA PRO A 309 14.02 -13.84 -6.08
C PRO A 309 14.10 -12.75 -5.00
N ILE A 310 13.41 -12.94 -3.88
CA ILE A 310 13.41 -11.97 -2.77
C ILE A 310 14.74 -12.04 -2.02
N GLN A 311 15.24 -13.25 -1.76
CA GLN A 311 16.57 -13.42 -1.16
C GLN A 311 17.66 -12.82 -2.06
N ARG A 312 17.56 -12.97 -3.38
CA ARG A 312 18.46 -12.33 -4.33
C ARG A 312 18.35 -10.82 -4.27
N GLY A 313 17.14 -10.25 -4.31
CA GLY A 313 16.91 -8.82 -4.17
C GLY A 313 17.51 -8.25 -2.87
N MET A 314 17.38 -8.97 -1.75
CA MET A 314 18.02 -8.60 -0.48
C MET A 314 19.55 -8.60 -0.58
N ARG A 315 20.16 -9.62 -1.19
CA ARG A 315 21.63 -9.67 -1.39
C ARG A 315 22.14 -8.56 -2.30
N GLU A 316 21.44 -8.29 -3.40
CA GLU A 316 21.78 -7.21 -4.35
C GLU A 316 21.63 -5.83 -3.70
N THR A 317 20.59 -5.63 -2.89
CA THR A 317 20.38 -4.40 -2.10
C THR A 317 21.51 -4.20 -1.09
N ARG A 318 21.88 -5.25 -0.34
CA ARG A 318 23.02 -5.21 0.58
C ARG A 318 24.30 -4.80 -0.13
N ALA A 319 24.64 -5.48 -1.22
CA ALA A 319 25.86 -5.21 -1.98
C ALA A 319 25.88 -3.76 -2.53
N THR A 320 24.72 -3.25 -2.95
CA THR A 320 24.57 -1.87 -3.43
C THR A 320 24.83 -0.86 -2.31
N LEU A 321 24.26 -1.09 -1.12
CA LEU A 321 24.46 -0.24 0.06
C LEU A 321 25.92 -0.25 0.54
N GLU A 322 26.53 -1.42 0.64
CA GLU A 322 27.95 -1.57 1.04
C GLU A 322 28.88 -0.88 0.02
N LYS A 323 28.60 -1.00 -1.28
CA LYS A 323 29.34 -0.29 -2.34
C LYS A 323 29.19 1.22 -2.25
N ALA A 324 28.04 1.71 -1.78
CA ALA A 324 27.81 3.13 -1.48
C ALA A 324 28.46 3.58 -0.16
N GLY A 325 29.21 2.71 0.53
CA GLY A 325 29.89 3.02 1.78
C GLY A 325 28.99 2.96 3.01
N VAL A 326 27.76 2.44 2.91
CA VAL A 326 26.86 2.26 4.05
C VAL A 326 27.28 1.03 4.86
N GLN A 327 27.29 1.14 6.19
CA GLN A 327 27.53 -0.03 7.03
C GLN A 327 26.25 -0.87 7.10
N VAL A 328 26.34 -2.14 6.75
CA VAL A 328 25.24 -3.10 6.85
C VAL A 328 25.57 -4.16 7.89
N VAL A 329 24.65 -4.43 8.81
CA VAL A 329 24.82 -5.42 9.88
C VAL A 329 23.65 -6.39 9.90
N ASP A 330 23.92 -7.69 10.05
CA ASP A 330 22.87 -8.70 10.16
C ASP A 330 22.25 -8.67 11.56
N VAL A 331 20.91 -8.63 11.64
CA VAL A 331 20.17 -8.52 12.91
C VAL A 331 19.11 -9.60 13.00
N GLN A 332 19.20 -10.42 14.06
CA GLN A 332 18.13 -11.34 14.46
C GLN A 332 17.08 -10.56 15.27
N LEU A 333 16.26 -9.78 14.56
CA LEU A 333 15.32 -8.84 15.16
C LEU A 333 14.17 -9.56 15.89
N PHE A 334 13.73 -10.71 15.37
CA PHE A 334 12.52 -11.40 15.82
C PHE A 334 12.78 -12.61 16.75
N ASP A 335 14.02 -12.84 17.20
CA ASP A 335 14.25 -13.85 18.23
C ASP A 335 13.56 -13.44 19.53
N GLY A 336 12.85 -14.35 20.20
CA GLY A 336 12.09 -14.04 21.40
C GLY A 336 10.69 -13.48 21.12
N THR A 337 10.24 -13.49 19.85
CA THR A 337 8.86 -13.16 19.46
C THR A 337 8.10 -14.39 18.95
N GLU A 338 8.47 -15.58 19.43
CA GLU A 338 7.75 -16.82 19.15
C GLU A 338 6.29 -16.67 19.62
N GLY A 339 5.33 -17.09 18.80
CA GLY A 339 3.91 -16.88 19.08
C GLY A 339 3.29 -15.63 18.45
N MET A 340 4.08 -14.78 17.77
CA MET A 340 3.55 -13.55 17.15
C MET A 340 2.48 -13.87 16.09
N TRP A 341 2.69 -14.91 15.28
CA TRP A 341 1.75 -15.36 14.25
C TRP A 341 0.40 -15.79 14.82
N GLU A 342 0.42 -16.64 15.83
CA GLU A 342 -0.75 -17.14 16.52
C GLU A 342 -1.47 -15.99 17.24
N MET A 343 -0.71 -15.09 17.85
CA MET A 343 -1.23 -13.91 18.53
C MET A 343 -2.01 -13.02 17.56
N ILE A 344 -1.42 -12.65 16.42
CA ILE A 344 -2.07 -11.73 15.48
C ILE A 344 -3.30 -12.37 14.82
N THR A 345 -3.22 -13.65 14.47
CA THR A 345 -4.35 -14.38 13.88
C THR A 345 -5.53 -14.43 14.84
N ARG A 346 -5.29 -14.64 16.14
CA ARG A 346 -6.34 -14.58 17.18
C ARG A 346 -6.94 -13.19 17.32
N ILE A 347 -6.13 -12.13 17.26
CA ILE A 347 -6.62 -10.74 17.34
C ILE A 347 -7.56 -10.41 16.17
N PHE A 348 -7.19 -10.73 14.94
CA PHE A 348 -8.05 -10.45 13.78
C PHE A 348 -9.32 -11.32 13.73
N SER A 349 -9.29 -12.45 14.42
CA SER A 349 -10.41 -13.38 14.59
C SER A 349 -11.18 -13.17 15.90
N ALA A 350 -10.97 -12.05 16.60
CA ALA A 350 -11.43 -11.86 17.98
C ALA A 350 -12.96 -11.94 18.13
N ASP A 351 -13.71 -11.47 17.15
CA ASP A 351 -15.17 -11.52 17.15
C ASP A 351 -15.73 -12.88 16.67
N GLY A 352 -14.87 -13.86 16.37
CA GLY A 352 -15.27 -15.13 15.76
C GLY A 352 -15.78 -15.01 14.33
N GLY A 353 -15.49 -13.90 13.64
CA GLY A 353 -15.98 -13.60 12.29
C GLY A 353 -17.49 -13.33 12.25
N ASN A 354 -18.09 -12.89 13.35
CA ASN A 354 -19.52 -12.61 13.41
C ASN A 354 -19.88 -11.38 12.58
N ALA A 355 -19.09 -10.30 12.64
CA ALA A 355 -19.35 -9.09 11.86
C ALA A 355 -19.41 -9.38 10.35
N PHE A 356 -18.47 -10.19 9.85
CA PHE A 356 -18.46 -10.58 8.44
C PHE A 356 -19.67 -11.44 8.06
N ARG A 357 -20.09 -12.38 8.94
CA ARG A 357 -21.27 -13.21 8.69
C ARG A 357 -22.55 -12.41 8.66
N GLU A 358 -22.70 -11.47 9.58
CA GLU A 358 -23.87 -10.59 9.64
C GLU A 358 -24.02 -9.77 8.35
N GLU A 359 -22.93 -9.21 7.84
CA GLU A 359 -22.96 -8.44 6.59
C GLU A 359 -23.24 -9.35 5.37
N ILE A 360 -22.55 -10.49 5.26
CA ILE A 360 -22.76 -11.47 4.19
C ILE A 360 -24.21 -11.96 4.15
N ALA A 361 -24.80 -12.24 5.31
CA ALA A 361 -26.17 -12.74 5.43
C ALA A 361 -27.24 -11.78 4.87
N LYS A 362 -26.96 -10.48 4.81
CA LYS A 362 -27.89 -9.48 4.24
C LYS A 362 -28.15 -9.68 2.75
N SER A 363 -27.17 -10.23 2.02
CA SER A 363 -27.30 -10.51 0.58
C SER A 363 -27.45 -12.01 0.27
N GLY A 364 -27.01 -12.88 1.17
CA GLY A 364 -26.93 -14.31 0.93
C GLY A 364 -25.79 -14.70 -0.02
N GLU A 365 -24.80 -13.82 -0.22
CA GLU A 365 -23.61 -14.15 -1.00
C GLU A 365 -22.82 -15.32 -0.36
N PRO A 366 -22.15 -16.16 -1.16
CA PRO A 366 -21.28 -17.19 -0.61
C PRO A 366 -20.05 -16.57 0.07
N ILE A 367 -19.44 -17.30 1.00
CA ILE A 367 -18.14 -16.92 1.55
C ILE A 367 -17.07 -17.31 0.54
N SER A 368 -16.22 -16.36 0.16
CA SER A 368 -15.07 -16.63 -0.72
C SER A 368 -14.12 -17.65 -0.08
N GLU A 369 -13.73 -18.67 -0.84
CA GLU A 369 -12.72 -19.68 -0.42
C GLU A 369 -11.35 -19.06 -0.06
N LYS A 370 -11.14 -17.78 -0.42
CA LYS A 370 -9.91 -17.03 -0.20
C LYS A 370 -9.87 -16.25 1.12
N ILE A 371 -10.92 -16.35 1.93
CA ILE A 371 -11.00 -15.76 3.25
C ILE A 371 -11.00 -16.91 4.26
N GLU A 372 -10.08 -16.85 5.22
CA GLU A 372 -10.12 -17.72 6.39
C GLU A 372 -11.06 -17.11 7.42
N LEU A 373 -12.34 -17.51 7.37
CA LEU A 373 -13.34 -17.02 8.31
C LEU A 373 -13.28 -17.78 9.63
N ALA A 374 -13.02 -17.07 10.72
CA ALA A 374 -12.97 -17.65 12.06
C ALA A 374 -14.30 -18.32 12.48
N ASN A 375 -14.24 -19.30 13.37
CA ASN A 375 -15.43 -19.94 13.93
C ASN A 375 -16.06 -19.03 15.03
N PRO A 376 -17.38 -18.78 15.03
CA PRO A 376 -18.04 -18.01 16.09
C PRO A 376 -17.82 -18.56 17.50
N GLN A 377 -17.63 -19.88 17.66
CA GLN A 377 -17.32 -20.49 18.95
C GLN A 377 -15.92 -20.10 19.47
N ASP A 378 -15.03 -19.65 18.60
CA ASP A 378 -13.66 -19.25 18.93
C ASP A 378 -13.54 -17.76 19.30
N ALA A 379 -14.66 -17.02 19.33
CA ALA A 379 -14.72 -15.62 19.71
C ALA A 379 -14.12 -15.40 21.10
N MET A 380 -13.30 -14.36 21.21
CA MET A 380 -12.60 -14.03 22.45
C MET A 380 -13.49 -13.21 23.38
N ASN A 381 -13.44 -13.52 24.67
CA ASN A 381 -13.95 -12.61 25.68
C ASN A 381 -13.00 -11.42 25.89
N VAL A 382 -13.51 -10.36 26.54
CA VAL A 382 -12.75 -9.14 26.81
C VAL A 382 -11.43 -9.42 27.53
N ARG A 383 -11.41 -10.36 28.49
CA ARG A 383 -10.18 -10.66 29.23
C ARG A 383 -9.10 -11.26 28.33
N GLN A 384 -9.47 -12.20 27.46
CA GLN A 384 -8.56 -12.80 26.49
C GLN A 384 -7.99 -11.72 25.55
N LEU A 385 -8.84 -10.83 25.03
CA LEU A 385 -8.42 -9.72 24.18
C LEU A 385 -7.42 -8.81 24.92
N LEU A 386 -7.71 -8.39 26.15
CA LEU A 386 -6.81 -7.56 26.95
C LEU A 386 -5.46 -8.24 27.24
N ASP A 387 -5.45 -9.55 27.44
CA ASP A 387 -4.21 -10.29 27.64
C ASP A 387 -3.36 -10.37 26.35
N HIS A 388 -3.98 -10.35 25.17
CA HIS A 388 -3.27 -10.15 23.90
C HIS A 388 -2.70 -8.73 23.78
N GLY A 389 -3.42 -7.69 24.20
CA GLY A 389 -2.90 -6.31 24.25
C GLY A 389 -1.62 -6.21 25.08
N LYS A 390 -1.56 -6.88 26.24
CA LYS A 390 -0.33 -6.95 27.05
C LYS A 390 0.83 -7.65 26.33
N LYS A 391 0.56 -8.66 25.49
CA LYS A 391 1.60 -9.35 24.71
C LYS A 391 2.20 -8.43 23.64
N ILE A 392 1.37 -7.64 22.96
CA ILE A 392 1.83 -6.62 22.00
C ILE A 392 2.82 -5.66 22.67
N LEU A 393 2.45 -5.09 23.82
CA LEU A 393 3.32 -4.16 24.54
C LEU A 393 4.67 -4.79 24.96
N LYS A 394 4.67 -6.07 25.32
CA LYS A 394 5.91 -6.82 25.61
C LYS A 394 6.76 -6.98 24.35
N ILE A 395 6.15 -7.30 23.21
CA ILE A 395 6.84 -7.40 21.93
C ILE A 395 7.46 -6.04 21.55
N TRP A 396 6.73 -4.93 21.72
CA TRP A 396 7.26 -3.59 21.44
C TRP A 396 8.51 -3.29 22.25
N GLN A 397 8.45 -3.50 23.57
CA GLN A 397 9.59 -3.24 24.45
C GLN A 397 10.77 -4.16 24.13
N HIS A 398 10.49 -5.42 23.79
CA HIS A 398 11.52 -6.38 23.40
C HIS A 398 12.23 -5.96 22.10
N ILE A 399 11.46 -5.63 21.06
CA ILE A 399 11.99 -5.19 19.77
C ILE A 399 12.76 -3.87 19.91
N LEU A 400 12.25 -2.90 20.68
CA LEU A 400 12.99 -1.67 20.99
C LEU A 400 14.33 -1.97 21.68
N SER A 401 14.34 -2.89 22.64
CA SER A 401 15.56 -3.30 23.33
C SER A 401 16.58 -3.92 22.36
N ARG A 402 16.11 -4.71 21.38
CA ARG A 402 16.96 -5.27 20.33
C ARG A 402 17.46 -4.21 19.35
N TRP A 403 16.62 -3.26 18.96
CA TRP A 403 17.03 -2.09 18.17
C TRP A 403 18.18 -1.38 18.89
N GLN A 404 18.01 -1.01 20.15
CA GLN A 404 19.04 -0.30 20.92
C GLN A 404 20.36 -1.09 21.04
N ARG A 405 20.28 -2.42 21.22
CA ARG A 405 21.46 -3.29 21.28
C ARG A 405 22.24 -3.38 19.98
N THR A 406 21.68 -2.98 18.83
CA THR A 406 22.45 -2.94 17.59
C THR A 406 23.63 -1.96 17.66
N SER A 407 23.65 -1.04 18.63
CA SER A 407 24.83 -0.22 18.95
C SER A 407 26.11 -1.01 19.16
N SER A 408 26.05 -2.25 19.66
CA SER A 408 27.23 -3.12 19.79
C SER A 408 27.68 -3.75 18.48
N LEU A 409 26.88 -3.65 17.42
CA LEU A 409 27.15 -4.18 16.08
C LEU A 409 27.61 -3.08 15.11
N THR A 410 27.32 -1.80 15.39
CA THR A 410 27.69 -0.70 14.50
C THR A 410 29.05 -0.12 14.85
N ALA A 411 29.77 0.36 13.82
CA ALA A 411 31.05 1.05 14.01
C ALA A 411 30.86 2.45 14.64
N THR A 412 29.64 2.99 14.58
CA THR A 412 29.30 4.29 15.15
C THR A 412 29.05 4.24 16.66
N GLY A 413 28.89 3.04 17.24
CA GLY A 413 28.46 2.86 18.63
C GLY A 413 27.00 3.29 18.88
N ARG A 414 26.26 3.68 17.83
CA ARG A 414 24.83 4.02 17.90
C ARG A 414 24.00 2.88 17.33
N PRO A 415 22.73 2.74 17.74
CA PRO A 415 21.82 1.81 17.07
C PRO A 415 21.73 2.07 15.56
N VAL A 416 21.37 1.05 14.78
CA VAL A 416 21.09 1.19 13.34
C VAL A 416 20.02 2.26 13.10
N ASP A 417 20.14 2.97 11.99
CA ASP A 417 19.25 4.08 11.64
C ASP A 417 17.91 3.56 11.05
N VAL A 418 17.93 2.39 10.38
CA VAL A 418 16.75 1.72 9.82
C VAL A 418 16.97 0.22 9.70
N PHE A 419 15.87 -0.55 9.67
CA PHE A 419 15.87 -1.96 9.31
C PHE A 419 15.44 -2.17 7.86
N VAL A 420 16.16 -3.02 7.13
CA VAL A 420 15.76 -3.54 5.82
C VAL A 420 15.46 -5.02 5.95
N LEU A 421 14.27 -5.41 5.50
CA LEU A 421 13.76 -6.77 5.57
C LEU A 421 12.96 -7.09 4.29
N PRO A 422 12.75 -8.38 3.96
CA PRO A 422 11.84 -8.78 2.90
C PRO A 422 10.47 -8.12 3.04
N SER A 423 9.94 -7.54 1.96
CA SER A 423 8.58 -6.97 1.95
C SER A 423 7.46 -8.03 2.05
N GLY A 424 7.83 -9.31 2.06
CA GLY A 424 6.97 -10.48 2.12
C GLY A 424 7.81 -11.75 1.94
N CYS A 425 7.23 -12.92 2.22
CA CYS A 425 7.93 -14.19 1.97
C CYS A 425 7.85 -14.68 0.52
N ARG A 426 7.04 -14.02 -0.32
CA ARG A 426 6.68 -14.50 -1.66
C ARG A 426 6.57 -13.37 -2.67
N VAL A 427 6.83 -13.71 -3.92
CA VAL A 427 6.44 -12.89 -5.08
C VAL A 427 4.95 -13.08 -5.37
N ALA A 428 4.42 -12.33 -6.35
CA ALA A 428 3.02 -12.47 -6.78
C ALA A 428 2.63 -13.94 -6.94
N SER A 429 1.60 -14.35 -6.20
CA SER A 429 1.22 -15.76 -6.08
C SER A 429 0.11 -16.12 -7.06
N PRO A 430 0.02 -17.39 -7.51
CA PRO A 430 -1.18 -17.88 -8.18
C PRO A 430 -2.42 -17.60 -7.33
N HIS A 431 -3.53 -17.29 -7.98
CA HIS A 431 -4.77 -17.00 -7.28
C HIS A 431 -5.22 -18.17 -6.39
N GLY A 432 -5.69 -17.87 -5.18
CA GLY A 432 -6.13 -18.82 -4.17
C GLY A 432 -5.00 -19.48 -3.36
N THR A 433 -3.76 -18.98 -3.43
CA THR A 433 -2.60 -19.67 -2.83
C THR A 433 -1.87 -18.87 -1.74
N MET A 434 -2.29 -17.63 -1.48
CA MET A 434 -1.73 -16.83 -0.39
C MET A 434 -2.27 -17.30 0.96
N LYS A 435 -1.39 -17.74 1.87
CA LYS A 435 -1.74 -18.27 3.20
C LYS A 435 -1.01 -17.61 4.38
N TYR A 436 0.21 -17.12 4.14
CA TYR A 436 1.05 -16.54 5.18
C TYR A 436 1.25 -15.05 4.92
N TRP A 437 1.01 -14.23 5.94
CA TRP A 437 1.00 -12.77 5.84
C TRP A 437 1.69 -12.04 7.02
N LEU A 438 2.40 -12.77 7.90
CA LEU A 438 3.02 -12.12 9.07
C LEU A 438 4.07 -11.08 8.67
N TYR A 439 4.92 -11.37 7.68
CA TYR A 439 5.94 -10.42 7.20
C TYR A 439 5.33 -9.04 6.96
N GLU A 440 4.17 -9.07 6.30
CA GLU A 440 3.44 -7.90 5.93
C GLU A 440 2.68 -7.32 7.14
N ALA A 441 2.30 -8.08 8.15
CA ALA A 441 1.71 -7.53 9.38
C ALA A 441 2.71 -6.97 10.40
N ILE A 442 4.02 -7.29 10.32
CA ILE A 442 5.00 -6.91 11.35
C ILE A 442 4.99 -5.41 11.64
N SER A 443 4.97 -4.55 10.63
CA SER A 443 5.00 -3.10 10.89
C SER A 443 3.70 -2.61 11.56
N ASN A 444 2.55 -3.22 11.27
CA ASN A 444 1.30 -2.87 11.96
C ASN A 444 1.34 -3.36 13.41
N ILE A 445 1.83 -4.58 13.65
CA ILE A 445 2.00 -5.13 14.99
C ILE A 445 2.89 -4.22 15.81
N LEU A 446 3.98 -3.70 15.23
CA LEU A 446 4.97 -2.84 15.91
C LEU A 446 4.66 -1.35 15.88
N ASP A 447 3.60 -0.94 15.17
CA ASP A 447 3.26 0.45 14.89
C ASP A 447 4.39 1.27 14.24
N TRP A 448 5.08 0.65 13.28
CA TRP A 448 6.21 1.24 12.57
C TRP A 448 5.80 1.81 11.22
N THR A 449 6.42 2.94 10.89
CA THR A 449 6.45 3.42 9.51
C THR A 449 7.28 2.46 8.66
N CYS A 450 6.71 1.96 7.57
CA CYS A 450 7.32 1.00 6.66
C CYS A 450 7.06 1.39 5.21
N ALA A 451 8.13 1.49 4.42
CA ALA A 451 8.05 1.71 2.98
C ALA A 451 8.39 0.41 2.22
N THR A 452 7.58 0.06 1.22
CA THR A 452 7.92 -0.97 0.23
C THR A 452 8.60 -0.30 -0.94
N ILE A 453 9.77 -0.81 -1.31
CA ILE A 453 10.60 -0.30 -2.40
C ILE A 453 10.85 -1.47 -3.37
N PRO A 454 10.51 -1.36 -4.66
CA PRO A 454 10.84 -2.37 -5.65
C PRO A 454 12.35 -2.38 -5.92
N VAL A 455 12.98 -3.55 -5.80
CA VAL A 455 14.44 -3.72 -5.99
C VAL A 455 14.81 -4.63 -7.16
N GLY A 456 13.82 -5.24 -7.82
CA GLY A 456 14.06 -6.10 -8.98
C GLY A 456 12.83 -6.92 -9.38
N HIS A 457 13.03 -7.81 -10.34
CA HIS A 457 12.02 -8.74 -10.85
C HIS A 457 12.51 -10.19 -10.77
N VAL A 458 11.58 -11.13 -10.90
CA VAL A 458 11.91 -12.56 -11.04
C VAL A 458 12.70 -12.78 -12.32
N ASP A 459 13.83 -13.47 -12.21
CA ASP A 459 14.69 -13.84 -13.33
C ASP A 459 14.88 -15.36 -13.30
N LEU A 460 14.29 -16.07 -14.25
CA LEU A 460 14.27 -17.55 -14.25
C LEU A 460 15.66 -18.18 -14.35
N LEU A 461 16.67 -17.45 -14.86
CA LEU A 461 18.04 -17.94 -14.91
C LEU A 461 18.76 -17.77 -13.58
N LYS A 462 18.46 -16.68 -12.85
CA LYS A 462 19.08 -16.37 -11.55
C LYS A 462 18.31 -16.96 -10.36
N ASP A 463 17.03 -17.24 -10.55
CA ASP A 463 16.09 -17.75 -9.55
C ASP A 463 15.54 -19.13 -9.95
N PRO A 464 16.41 -20.13 -10.21
CA PRO A 464 15.94 -21.45 -10.60
C PRO A 464 15.06 -22.04 -9.49
N LYS A 465 14.00 -22.77 -9.90
CA LYS A 465 13.19 -23.53 -8.94
C LYS A 465 14.13 -24.50 -8.20
N PRO A 466 14.12 -24.52 -6.86
CA PRO A 466 14.90 -25.51 -6.11
C PRO A 466 14.54 -26.92 -6.61
N SER A 467 15.55 -27.75 -6.87
CA SER A 467 15.34 -29.15 -7.24
C SER A 467 14.52 -29.84 -6.14
N ASN A 468 13.40 -30.48 -6.51
CA ASN A 468 12.50 -31.16 -5.57
C ASN A 468 13.32 -32.05 -4.61
N GLY A 469 13.38 -31.69 -3.33
CA GLY A 469 14.05 -32.47 -2.28
C GLY A 469 15.49 -32.07 -1.91
N GLY A 470 16.08 -31.02 -2.48
CA GLY A 470 17.41 -30.52 -2.09
C GLY A 470 17.35 -29.40 -1.04
N ASP A 471 17.89 -29.63 0.15
CA ASP A 471 18.26 -28.64 1.18
C ASP A 471 17.17 -27.74 1.80
N PHE A 472 15.87 -28.03 1.64
CA PHE A 472 14.86 -27.33 2.46
C PHE A 472 14.99 -27.76 3.92
N LYS A 473 15.64 -26.91 4.72
CA LYS A 473 15.65 -26.99 6.19
C LYS A 473 14.58 -26.05 6.71
N PRO A 474 13.51 -26.56 7.36
CA PRO A 474 12.56 -25.72 8.08
C PRO A 474 13.30 -24.78 9.04
N LEU A 475 12.86 -23.51 9.13
CA LEU A 475 13.42 -22.54 10.07
C LEU A 475 13.15 -22.94 11.54
N SER A 476 12.11 -23.73 11.76
CA SER A 476 11.75 -24.39 13.01
C SER A 476 11.45 -25.87 12.75
N SER A 477 12.09 -26.76 13.51
CA SER A 477 11.85 -28.21 13.50
C SER A 477 10.60 -28.61 14.26
#